data_AF-Q6K2Z6-F1
#
_entry.id   AF-Q6K2Z6-F1
#
_cell.length_a   1.000
_cell.length_b   1.000
_cell.length_c   1.000
_cell.angle_alpha   90.00
_cell.angle_beta   90.00
_cell.angle_gamma   90.00
#
_symmetry.space_group_name_H-M   'P 1'
#
loop_
_entity.id
_entity.type
_entity.pdbx_description
1 polymer ?
#
loop_
_entity_poly.entity_id
_entity_poly.type
_entity_poly.pdbx_seq_one_letter_code
_entity_poly.pdbx_strand_id
1 'polypeptide(L)'
;MSDSALKDLNLAQCWDFTCDFEIDYGSEERASIVYKTLAVDKELQPDKVKREMSVSGGKLVVHFEAVEARFLRASFSAFVDLTVLVTKLVEEYGISKEGEGSI
;
A
#
# COMPACT_ATOMS: atom_id res chain seq x y z
N MET A 1 0.22 -42.77 -4.24
CA MET A 1 0.82 -41.43 -4.08
C MET A 1 -0.26 -40.58 -3.44
N SER A 2 -0.09 -40.18 -2.18
CA SER A 2 -1.12 -39.43 -1.43
C SER A 2 -1.16 -37.97 -1.88
N ASP A 3 -2.36 -37.42 -1.84
CA ASP A 3 -2.77 -36.05 -2.23
C ASP A 3 -1.94 -34.92 -1.59
N SER A 4 -1.15 -35.24 -0.55
CA SER A 4 -0.23 -34.31 0.11
C SER A 4 0.91 -33.84 -0.80
N ALA A 5 1.45 -34.71 -1.68
CA ALA A 5 2.59 -34.36 -2.54
C ALA A 5 2.22 -33.45 -3.72
N LEU A 6 0.93 -33.37 -4.07
CA LEU A 6 0.43 -32.49 -5.14
C LEU A 6 0.33 -31.02 -4.70
N LYS A 7 0.36 -30.72 -3.39
CA LYS A 7 0.33 -29.34 -2.88
C LYS A 7 1.70 -28.66 -2.90
N ASP A 8 2.78 -29.42 -2.77
CA ASP A 8 4.15 -28.88 -2.75
C ASP A 8 4.67 -28.54 -4.15
N LEU A 9 4.02 -29.06 -5.19
CA LEU A 9 4.20 -28.64 -6.58
C LEU A 9 3.33 -27.42 -6.93
N ASN A 10 2.95 -26.60 -5.95
CA ASN A 10 2.51 -25.26 -6.24
C ASN A 10 3.70 -24.55 -6.87
N LEU A 11 3.70 -24.50 -8.21
CA LEU A 11 4.58 -23.68 -9.04
C LEU A 11 4.88 -22.42 -8.23
N ALA A 12 6.12 -22.23 -7.79
CA ALA A 12 6.49 -21.01 -7.09
C ALA A 12 6.01 -19.88 -7.99
N GLN A 13 4.95 -19.18 -7.58
CA GLN A 13 4.43 -18.08 -8.38
C GLN A 13 5.60 -17.10 -8.46
N CYS A 14 6.17 -16.98 -9.66
CA CYS A 14 7.35 -16.19 -9.87
C CYS A 14 6.89 -14.74 -9.93
N TRP A 15 7.09 -14.04 -8.82
CA TRP A 15 6.79 -12.62 -8.68
C TRP A 15 7.92 -11.81 -9.34
N ASP A 16 8.04 -11.94 -10.66
CA ASP A 16 9.17 -11.43 -11.45
C ASP A 16 9.30 -9.91 -11.48
N PHE A 17 8.24 -9.19 -11.13
CA PHE A 17 8.17 -7.73 -11.22
C PHE A 17 7.87 -7.13 -9.85
N THR A 18 8.77 -6.30 -9.34
CA THR A 18 8.59 -5.60 -8.06
C THR A 18 8.63 -4.09 -8.24
N CYS A 19 7.95 -3.37 -7.34
CA CYS A 19 8.06 -1.92 -7.25
C CYS A 19 7.92 -1.50 -5.79
N ASP A 20 8.93 -0.79 -5.31
CA ASP A 20 8.96 -0.22 -3.97
C ASP A 20 8.91 1.29 -4.06
N PHE A 21 8.11 1.92 -3.18
CA PHE A 21 8.19 3.35 -3.00
C PHE A 21 7.80 3.79 -1.59
N GLU A 22 8.24 5.00 -1.25
CA GLU A 22 8.00 5.62 0.04
C GLU A 22 7.48 7.04 -0.15
N ILE A 23 6.58 7.46 0.73
CA ILE A 23 6.17 8.87 0.85
C ILE A 23 6.37 9.31 2.29
N ASP A 24 7.13 10.37 2.48
CA ASP A 24 7.34 11.01 3.77
C ASP A 24 6.24 12.04 4.04
N TYR A 25 5.48 11.82 5.12
CA TYR A 25 4.42 12.72 5.58
C TYR A 25 4.87 13.60 6.77
N GLY A 26 6.14 13.52 7.18
CA GLY A 26 6.76 14.30 8.25
C GLY A 26 6.29 13.96 9.66
N SER A 27 5.29 13.07 9.83
CA SER A 27 4.81 12.62 11.13
C SER A 27 4.15 11.25 11.04
N GLU A 28 4.30 10.45 12.10
CA GLU A 28 3.67 9.13 12.25
C GLU A 28 2.15 9.20 12.15
N GLU A 29 1.55 10.26 12.69
CA GLU A 29 0.10 10.45 12.68
C GLU A 29 -0.43 10.63 11.25
N ARG A 30 0.18 11.53 10.46
CA ARG A 30 -0.23 11.74 9.07
C ARG A 30 -0.03 10.49 8.23
N ALA A 31 1.13 9.85 8.34
CA ALA A 31 1.40 8.59 7.63
C ALA A 31 0.40 7.49 8.03
N SER A 32 0.03 7.41 9.32
CA SER A 32 -0.97 6.47 9.82
C SER A 32 -2.38 6.74 9.28
N ILE A 33 -2.80 8.01 9.15
CA ILE A 33 -4.10 8.36 8.56
C ILE A 33 -4.13 7.95 7.09
N VAL A 34 -3.07 8.25 6.34
CA VAL A 34 -2.96 7.85 4.93
C VAL A 34 -3.00 6.33 4.80
N TYR A 35 -2.17 5.62 5.59
CA TYR A 35 -2.13 4.16 5.60
C TYR A 35 -3.52 3.55 5.87
N LYS A 36 -4.21 4.00 6.94
CA LYS A 36 -5.53 3.47 7.30
C LYS A 36 -6.56 3.73 6.20
N THR A 37 -6.49 4.89 5.56
CA THR A 37 -7.41 5.25 4.47
C THR A 37 -7.17 4.39 3.23
N LEU A 38 -5.91 4.09 2.89
CA LEU A 38 -5.56 3.30 1.72
C LEU A 38 -5.69 1.78 1.96
N ALA A 39 -5.50 1.30 3.20
CA ALA A 39 -5.56 -0.11 3.54
C ALA A 39 -6.98 -0.73 3.44
N VAL A 40 -8.02 0.09 3.36
CA VAL A 40 -9.39 -0.39 3.11
C VAL A 40 -9.59 -0.88 1.68
N ASP A 41 -8.76 -0.39 0.74
CA ASP A 41 -8.74 -0.84 -0.64
C ASP A 41 -7.99 -2.17 -0.73
N LYS A 42 -8.70 -3.22 -1.13
CA LYS A 42 -8.13 -4.56 -1.30
C LYS A 42 -7.74 -4.75 -2.75
N GLU A 43 -6.60 -5.40 -2.96
CA GLU A 43 -6.15 -5.76 -4.29
C GLU A 43 -7.14 -6.72 -4.98
N LEU A 44 -7.45 -6.45 -6.25
CA LEU A 44 -8.52 -7.14 -6.98
C LEU A 44 -8.07 -8.51 -7.53
N GLN A 45 -6.78 -8.67 -7.78
CA GLN A 45 -6.20 -9.90 -8.34
C GLN A 45 -5.00 -10.37 -7.51
N PRO A 46 -5.24 -10.91 -6.29
CA PRO A 46 -4.18 -11.32 -5.37
C PRO A 46 -3.30 -12.47 -5.90
N ASP A 47 -3.72 -13.18 -6.95
CA ASP A 47 -2.95 -14.19 -7.67
C ASP A 47 -2.11 -13.63 -8.83
N LYS A 48 -2.15 -12.31 -9.06
CA LYS A 48 -1.45 -11.63 -10.16
C LYS A 48 -0.61 -10.46 -9.70
N VAL A 49 -1.04 -9.80 -8.63
CA VAL A 49 -0.35 -8.70 -7.98
C VAL A 49 -0.64 -8.73 -6.49
N LYS A 50 0.37 -8.46 -5.66
CA LYS A 50 0.23 -8.25 -4.22
C LYS A 50 0.82 -6.91 -3.83
N ARG A 51 0.22 -6.32 -2.80
CA ARG A 51 0.61 -5.04 -2.21
C ARG A 51 0.77 -5.23 -0.71
N GLU A 52 1.94 -4.88 -0.21
CA GLU A 52 2.24 -4.79 1.22
C GLU A 52 2.49 -3.33 1.58
N MET A 53 1.95 -2.91 2.71
CA MET A 53 2.03 -1.52 3.18
C MET A 53 2.40 -1.48 4.65
N SER A 54 3.25 -0.53 5.02
CA SER A 54 3.59 -0.26 6.41
C SER A 54 3.83 1.23 6.63
N VAL A 55 3.86 1.63 7.91
CA VAL A 55 4.24 2.97 8.33
C VAL A 55 5.50 2.86 9.19
N SER A 56 6.49 3.69 8.89
CA SER A 56 7.76 3.73 9.63
C SER A 56 8.40 5.11 9.53
N GLY A 57 8.75 5.71 10.66
CA GLY A 57 9.47 6.99 10.70
C GLY A 57 8.69 8.15 10.09
N GLY A 58 7.36 8.15 10.20
CA GLY A 58 6.49 9.14 9.55
C GLY A 58 6.36 8.97 8.03
N LYS A 59 6.78 7.83 7.49
CA LYS A 59 6.66 7.48 6.08
C LYS A 59 5.65 6.38 5.86
N LEU A 60 4.96 6.45 4.73
CA LEU A 60 4.26 5.32 4.15
C LEU A 60 5.24 4.54 3.28
N VAL A 61 5.41 3.25 3.55
CA VAL A 61 6.26 2.33 2.77
C VAL A 61 5.36 1.33 2.07
N VAL A 62 5.53 1.16 0.76
CA VAL A 62 4.69 0.29 -0.04
C VAL A 62 5.55 -0.58 -0.95
N HIS A 63 5.27 -1.89 -0.91
CA HIS A 63 5.90 -2.90 -1.71
C HIS A 63 4.87 -3.58 -2.61
N PHE A 64 5.14 -3.63 -3.91
CA PHE A 64 4.37 -4.38 -4.89
C PHE A 64 5.19 -5.52 -5.44
N GLU A 65 4.52 -6.65 -5.67
CA GLU A 65 5.05 -7.71 -6.52
C GLU A 65 3.96 -8.19 -7.49
N ALA A 66 4.34 -8.51 -8.73
CA ALA A 66 3.44 -8.98 -9.76
C ALA A 66 4.07 -10.05 -10.65
N VAL A 67 3.23 -10.91 -11.22
CA VAL A 67 3.67 -11.95 -12.16
C VAL A 67 3.95 -11.40 -13.57
N GLU A 68 3.41 -10.23 -13.90
CA GLU A 68 3.69 -9.53 -15.16
C GLU A 68 3.70 -8.01 -14.94
N ALA A 69 4.53 -7.30 -15.70
CA ALA A 69 4.62 -5.83 -15.68
C ALA A 69 3.27 -5.12 -15.87
N ARG A 70 2.34 -5.69 -16.64
CA ARG A 70 1.01 -5.08 -16.86
C ARG A 70 0.15 -5.04 -15.59
N PHE A 71 0.24 -6.04 -14.73
CA PHE A 71 -0.49 -6.08 -13.46
C PHE A 71 0.15 -5.13 -12.45
N LEU A 72 1.49 -5.11 -12.40
CA LEU A 72 2.24 -4.14 -11.60
C LEU A 72 1.84 -2.70 -11.96
N ARG A 73 1.91 -2.35 -13.25
CA ARG A 73 1.53 -1.02 -13.73
C ARG A 73 0.09 -0.67 -13.36
N ALA A 74 -0.86 -1.57 -13.62
CA ALA A 74 -2.28 -1.30 -13.37
C ALA A 74 -2.56 -1.04 -11.87
N SER A 75 -2.05 -1.91 -11.01
CA SER A 75 -2.22 -1.79 -9.55
C SER A 75 -1.49 -0.58 -8.98
N PHE A 76 -0.22 -0.38 -9.36
CA PHE A 76 0.56 0.79 -8.93
C PHE A 76 -0.08 2.11 -9.37
N SER A 77 -0.53 2.23 -10.62
CA SER A 77 -1.19 3.45 -11.11
C SER A 77 -2.47 3.75 -10.33
N ALA A 78 -3.35 2.76 -10.13
CA ALA A 78 -4.57 2.94 -9.35
C ALA A 78 -4.25 3.34 -7.89
N PHE A 79 -3.23 2.73 -7.30
CA PHE A 79 -2.79 3.06 -5.95
C PHE A 79 -2.25 4.50 -5.84
N VAL A 80 -1.46 4.95 -6.80
CA VAL A 80 -0.94 6.33 -6.83
C VAL A 80 -2.08 7.33 -7.00
N ASP A 81 -3.08 7.04 -7.85
CA ASP A 81 -4.26 7.90 -8.00
C ASP A 81 -5.02 8.06 -6.67
N LEU A 82 -5.24 6.96 -5.94
CA LEU A 82 -5.84 7.00 -4.59
C LEU A 82 -4.95 7.75 -3.59
N THR A 83 -3.63 7.53 -3.64
CA THR A 83 -2.67 8.20 -2.76
C THR A 83 -2.71 9.71 -2.95
N VAL A 84 -2.77 10.21 -4.18
CA VAL A 84 -2.92 11.65 -4.47
C VAL A 84 -4.19 12.21 -3.81
N LEU A 85 -5.31 11.49 -3.86
CA LEU A 85 -6.56 11.93 -3.24
C LEU A 85 -6.45 12.00 -1.72
N VAL A 86 -5.90 10.95 -1.10
CA VAL A 86 -5.76 10.86 0.36
C VAL A 86 -4.73 11.86 0.90
N THR A 87 -3.63 12.09 0.17
CA THR A 87 -2.65 13.11 0.53
C THR A 87 -3.28 14.49 0.59
N LYS A 88 -4.07 14.86 -0.43
CA LYS A 88 -4.80 16.14 -0.42
C LYS A 88 -5.74 16.26 0.78
N LEU A 89 -6.45 15.18 1.12
CA LEU A 89 -7.32 15.16 2.31
C LEU A 89 -6.53 15.42 3.60
N VAL A 90 -5.36 14.78 3.76
CA VAL A 90 -4.50 14.97 4.94
C VAL A 90 -3.83 16.34 4.95
N GLU A 91 -3.51 16.93 3.80
CA GLU A 91 -2.96 18.29 3.71
C GLU A 91 -4.01 19.36 4.05
N GLU A 92 -5.25 19.19 3.57
CA GLU A 92 -6.34 20.15 3.78
C GLU A 92 -7.02 20.01 5.15
N TYR A 93 -7.16 18.79 5.67
CA TYR A 93 -7.93 18.49 6.88
C TYR A 93 -7.13 17.75 7.96
N GLY A 94 -5.89 17.34 7.68
CA GLY A 94 -5.03 16.66 8.65
C GLY A 94 -4.61 17.61 9.76
N ILE A 95 -5.37 17.51 10.87
CA ILE A 95 -5.16 18.16 12.16
C ILE A 95 -5.28 19.68 12.03
N SER A 96 -6.52 20.14 12.13
CA SER A 96 -6.78 21.47 12.71
C SER A 96 -5.99 21.58 14.00
N LYS A 97 -5.26 22.67 14.21
CA LYS A 97 -4.52 22.93 15.46
C LYS A 97 -5.45 22.80 16.67
N GLU A 98 -5.53 21.63 17.29
CA GLU A 98 -6.04 21.50 18.65
C GLU A 98 -4.95 22.09 19.55
N GLY A 99 -5.04 23.40 19.83
CA GLY A 99 -4.06 24.07 20.68
C GLY A 99 -4.22 25.58 20.88
N GLU A 100 -4.99 26.30 20.06
CA GLU A 100 -5.34 27.71 20.37
C GLU A 100 -6.72 27.77 21.04
N GLY A 101 -6.78 27.19 22.24
CA GLY A 101 -7.95 27.18 23.10
C GLY A 101 -7.57 27.05 24.57
N SER A 102 -6.41 27.58 24.96
CA SER A 102 -6.14 27.86 26.37
C SER A 102 -6.78 29.21 26.68
N ILE A 103 -7.97 29.20 27.29
CA ILE A 103 -8.49 30.33 28.06
C ILE A 103 -8.56 29.87 29.51
#